data_AF-Q2HC63-F1
#
_entry.id   AF-Q2HC63-F1
#
_cell.length_a   1.000
_cell.length_b   1.000
_cell.length_c   1.000
_cell.angle_alpha   90.00
_cell.angle_beta   90.00
_cell.angle_gamma   90.00
#
_symmetry.space_group_name_H-M   'P 1'
#
loop_
_entity.id
_entity.type
_entity.pdbx_description
1 polymer ?
#
loop_
_entity_poly.entity_id
_entity_poly.type
_entity_poly.pdbx_seq_one_letter_code
_entity_poly.pdbx_strand_id
1 'polypeptide(L)'
;MHLPTLLATALTLVLTTTATPTGSTPPPLHKRCSPRYDPDLALGYYPPAPCWQTFDTACQPHLAPGTEMTLDAPHGLAVVYGLSENCAAQIAEEKAREADGRKNYGWKEEHGLLTVVEGGDFGD
;
A
#
# COMPACT_ATOMS: atom_id res chain seq x y z
N MET A 1 26.33 24.37 67.76
CA MET A 1 25.06 24.27 67.02
C MET A 1 25.09 25.27 65.87
N HIS A 2 25.51 24.85 64.67
CA HIS A 2 25.53 25.70 63.47
C HIS A 2 25.05 24.85 62.28
N LEU A 3 23.92 25.27 61.71
CA LEU A 3 23.55 25.04 60.31
C LEU A 3 23.46 26.42 59.67
N PRO A 4 23.79 26.56 58.38
CA PRO A 4 22.66 26.68 57.45
C PRO A 4 22.85 25.87 56.17
N THR A 5 21.82 25.09 55.87
CA THR A 5 21.53 24.45 54.60
C THR A 5 21.23 25.53 53.56
N LEU A 6 22.05 25.64 52.52
CA LEU A 6 21.77 26.48 51.36
C LEU A 6 20.83 25.73 50.40
N LEU A 7 19.60 26.23 50.31
CA LEU A 7 18.66 25.94 49.21
C LEU A 7 19.26 26.46 47.90
N ALA A 8 19.44 25.59 46.92
CA ALA A 8 19.60 25.98 45.52
C ALA A 8 18.33 25.59 44.77
N THR A 9 17.44 26.57 44.59
CA THR A 9 16.22 26.44 43.80
C THR A 9 16.61 26.44 42.31
N ALA A 10 16.56 25.27 41.67
CA ALA A 10 16.76 25.16 40.22
C ALA A 10 15.48 25.61 39.50
N LEU A 11 15.54 26.77 38.84
CA LEU A 11 14.46 27.31 38.02
C LEU A 11 14.46 26.59 36.66
N THR A 12 13.57 25.62 36.48
CA THR A 12 13.42 24.89 35.20
C THR A 12 12.61 25.73 34.22
N LEU A 13 13.28 26.26 33.20
CA LEU A 13 12.65 27.01 32.10
C LEU A 13 11.99 26.01 31.12
N VAL A 14 10.67 25.88 31.16
CA VAL A 14 9.91 25.05 30.21
C VAL A 14 9.65 25.85 28.93
N LEU A 15 10.49 25.66 27.92
CA LEU A 15 10.20 26.15 26.56
C LEU A 15 9.08 25.30 25.95
N THR A 16 7.88 25.87 25.84
CA THR A 16 6.78 25.28 25.07
C THR A 16 6.90 25.73 23.62
N THR A 17 7.51 24.90 22.77
CA THR A 17 7.47 25.07 21.32
C THR A 17 6.15 24.53 20.80
N THR A 18 5.23 25.43 20.44
CA THR A 18 4.02 25.08 19.69
C THR A 18 4.41 24.74 18.25
N ALA A 19 4.62 23.45 18.00
CA ALA A 19 4.75 22.93 16.64
C ALA A 19 3.41 23.12 15.92
N THR A 20 3.36 24.05 14.97
CA THR A 20 2.27 24.16 13.99
C THR A 20 2.27 22.89 13.15
N PRO A 21 1.18 22.10 13.11
CA PRO A 21 1.10 20.99 12.18
C PRO A 21 1.05 21.57 10.77
N THR A 22 2.14 21.42 10.02
CA THR A 22 2.14 21.55 8.57
C THR A 22 1.18 20.49 8.04
N GLY A 23 -0.04 20.90 7.70
CA GLY A 23 -0.98 20.06 6.97
C GLY A 23 -0.35 19.70 5.63
N SER A 24 0.24 18.50 5.56
CA SER A 24 0.60 17.85 4.31
C SER A 24 -0.71 17.65 3.56
N THR A 25 -1.01 18.52 2.61
CA THR A 25 -2.08 18.25 1.65
C THR A 25 -1.63 17.03 0.88
N PRO A 26 -2.33 15.88 0.98
CA PRO A 26 -1.97 14.72 0.20
C PRO A 26 -1.96 15.15 -1.27
N PRO A 27 -0.91 14.81 -2.04
CA PRO A 27 -0.82 15.20 -3.43
C PRO A 27 -2.13 14.77 -4.13
N PRO A 28 -2.73 15.65 -4.96
CA PRO A 28 -3.93 15.29 -5.67
C PRO A 28 -3.64 14.00 -6.46
N LEU A 29 -4.50 12.99 -6.29
CA LEU A 29 -4.42 11.75 -7.07
C LEU A 29 -4.66 12.13 -8.53
N HIS A 30 -3.59 12.43 -9.28
CA HIS A 30 -3.68 12.68 -10.70
C HIS A 30 -4.17 11.40 -11.38
N LYS A 31 -5.35 11.49 -12.00
CA LYS A 31 -5.96 10.40 -12.76
C LYS A 31 -5.03 10.04 -13.93
N ARG A 32 -4.28 8.95 -13.79
CA ARG A 32 -3.32 8.49 -14.80
C ARG A 32 -4.05 7.65 -15.85
N CYS A 33 -4.39 8.25 -16.97
CA CYS A 33 -4.92 7.56 -18.16
C CYS A 33 -3.83 6.91 -19.01
N SER A 34 -2.56 7.26 -18.77
CA SER A 34 -1.45 6.91 -19.64
C SER A 34 -0.37 6.19 -18.83
N PRO A 35 0.21 5.12 -19.39
CA PRO A 35 1.38 4.48 -18.82
C PRO A 35 2.52 5.46 -18.55
N ARG A 36 3.31 5.21 -17.51
CA ARG A 36 4.60 5.89 -17.32
C ARG A 36 5.71 4.95 -17.75
N TYR A 37 6.41 5.29 -18.82
CA TYR A 37 7.57 4.51 -19.27
C TYR A 37 8.61 4.34 -18.16
N ASP A 38 9.10 3.12 -18.03
CA ASP A 38 10.14 2.72 -17.08
C ASP A 38 10.76 1.40 -17.57
N PRO A 39 11.93 1.44 -18.22
CA PRO A 39 12.50 0.26 -18.89
C PRO A 39 12.90 -0.87 -17.93
N ASP A 40 12.99 -0.58 -16.63
CA ASP A 40 13.42 -1.54 -15.62
C ASP A 40 12.25 -2.41 -15.13
N LEU A 41 11.01 -2.16 -15.56
CA LEU A 41 9.82 -2.96 -15.25
C LEU A 41 9.60 -4.04 -16.31
N ALA A 42 8.89 -5.12 -15.96
CA ALA A 42 8.59 -6.22 -16.89
C ALA A 42 7.92 -5.75 -18.18
N LEU A 43 6.94 -4.84 -18.04
CA LEU A 43 6.22 -4.27 -19.18
C LEU A 43 6.93 -3.06 -19.81
N GLY A 44 8.03 -2.60 -19.23
CA GLY A 44 8.70 -1.36 -19.64
C GLY A 44 7.93 -0.08 -19.27
N TYR A 45 6.90 -0.17 -18.43
CA TYR A 45 6.12 0.97 -17.95
C TYR A 45 5.30 0.63 -16.70
N TYR A 46 4.92 1.66 -15.92
CA TYR A 46 3.87 1.54 -14.89
C TYR A 46 2.49 1.61 -15.55
N PRO A 47 1.66 0.57 -15.41
CA PRO A 47 0.31 0.60 -15.97
C PRO A 47 -0.56 1.61 -15.23
N PRO A 48 -1.59 2.18 -15.88
CA PRO A 48 -2.49 3.13 -15.24
C PRO A 48 -3.31 2.52 -14.10
N ALA A 49 -3.57 1.20 -14.11
CA ALA A 49 -4.16 0.42 -13.02
C ALA A 49 -3.55 -0.98 -12.96
N PRO A 50 -3.74 -1.71 -11.85
CA PRO A 50 -3.47 -3.14 -11.80
C PRO A 50 -4.24 -3.95 -12.86
N CYS A 51 -3.71 -5.12 -13.22
CA CYS A 51 -4.21 -5.95 -14.33
C CYS A 51 -5.63 -6.51 -14.15
N TRP A 52 -6.20 -6.45 -12.95
CA TRP A 52 -7.58 -6.85 -12.65
C TRP A 52 -8.59 -5.71 -12.80
N GLN A 53 -8.13 -4.53 -13.21
CA GLN A 53 -8.96 -3.39 -13.57
C GLN A 53 -8.81 -3.04 -15.05
N THR A 54 -9.89 -2.53 -15.63
CA THR A 54 -9.94 -1.92 -16.95
C THR A 54 -10.32 -0.45 -16.82
N PHE A 55 -10.32 0.28 -17.93
CA PHE A 55 -10.69 1.69 -17.97
C PHE A 55 -11.72 1.96 -19.04
N ASP A 56 -12.63 2.89 -18.75
CA ASP A 56 -13.42 3.52 -19.79
C ASP A 56 -12.63 4.64 -20.50
N THR A 57 -13.24 5.24 -21.53
CA THR A 57 -12.66 6.37 -22.27
C THR A 57 -12.49 7.62 -21.41
N ALA A 58 -13.14 7.70 -20.25
CA ALA A 58 -12.96 8.74 -19.25
C ALA A 58 -11.90 8.37 -18.20
N CYS A 59 -11.21 7.24 -18.36
CA CYS A 59 -10.20 6.69 -17.46
C CYS A 59 -10.70 6.38 -16.05
N GLN A 60 -11.99 6.10 -15.87
CA GLN A 60 -12.45 5.53 -14.60
C GLN A 60 -12.04 4.06 -14.55
N PRO A 61 -11.38 3.61 -13.47
CA PRO A 61 -11.09 2.19 -13.29
C PRO A 61 -12.39 1.43 -13.01
N HIS A 62 -12.56 0.32 -13.71
CA HIS A 62 -13.63 -0.66 -13.52
C HIS A 62 -13.01 -2.02 -13.27
N LEU A 63 -13.68 -2.93 -12.57
CA LEU A 63 -13.19 -4.30 -12.49
C LEU A 63 -13.19 -4.93 -13.88
N ALA A 64 -12.15 -5.71 -14.19
CA ALA A 64 -12.12 -6.49 -15.41
C ALA A 64 -13.28 -7.51 -15.42
N PRO A 65 -13.79 -7.92 -16.59
CA PRO A 65 -14.86 -8.92 -16.67
C PRO A 65 -14.49 -10.21 -15.93
N GLY A 66 -15.41 -10.71 -15.11
CA GLY A 66 -15.19 -11.92 -14.31
C GLY A 66 -14.42 -11.71 -13.00
N THR A 67 -13.99 -10.48 -12.71
CA THR A 67 -13.32 -10.13 -11.45
C THR A 67 -14.31 -9.62 -10.41
N GLU A 68 -14.13 -10.05 -9.16
CA GLU A 68 -14.80 -9.47 -7.99
C GLU A 68 -13.76 -8.89 -7.04
N MET A 69 -14.12 -7.84 -6.29
CA MET A 69 -13.22 -7.22 -5.33
C MET A 69 -13.96 -6.80 -4.06
N THR A 70 -13.46 -7.23 -2.92
CA THR A 70 -13.87 -6.74 -1.60
C THR A 70 -12.79 -5.81 -1.06
N LEU A 71 -13.20 -4.64 -0.56
CA LEU A 71 -12.29 -3.67 0.04
C LEU A 71 -12.48 -3.65 1.56
N ASP A 72 -11.38 -3.84 2.27
CA ASP A 72 -11.27 -3.61 3.71
C ASP A 72 -10.52 -2.30 3.92
N ALA A 73 -11.25 -1.19 3.79
CA ALA A 73 -10.69 0.15 3.86
C ALA A 73 -10.00 0.47 5.20
N PRO A 74 -10.52 0.07 6.39
CA PRO A 74 -9.84 0.25 7.67
C PRO A 74 -8.42 -0.33 7.72
N HIS A 75 -8.19 -1.46 7.05
CA HIS A 75 -6.89 -2.13 7.03
C HIS A 75 -6.09 -1.88 5.73
N GLY A 76 -6.64 -1.10 4.80
CA GLY A 76 -5.99 -0.82 3.51
C GLY A 76 -5.81 -2.06 2.63
N LEU A 77 -6.73 -3.03 2.74
CA LEU A 77 -6.62 -4.33 2.06
C LEU A 77 -7.71 -4.48 0.99
N ALA A 78 -7.37 -5.19 -0.09
CA ALA A 78 -8.31 -5.61 -1.12
C ALA A 78 -8.19 -7.12 -1.34
N VAL A 79 -9.32 -7.82 -1.37
CA VAL A 79 -9.41 -9.22 -1.78
C VAL A 79 -10.00 -9.27 -3.17
N VAL A 80 -9.29 -9.86 -4.12
CA VAL A 80 -9.68 -9.90 -5.53
C VAL A 80 -9.86 -11.36 -5.96
N TYR A 81 -11.02 -11.68 -6.53
CA TYR A 81 -11.37 -12.99 -7.06
C TYR A 81 -11.47 -12.95 -8.59
N GLY A 82 -11.36 -14.12 -9.23
CA GLY A 82 -11.60 -14.23 -10.68
C GLY A 82 -10.52 -13.60 -11.56
N LEU A 83 -9.28 -13.55 -11.09
CA LEU A 83 -8.16 -13.06 -11.90
C LEU A 83 -7.99 -13.88 -13.19
N SER A 84 -7.89 -13.20 -14.33
CA SER A 84 -7.57 -13.85 -15.60
C SER A 84 -6.16 -14.49 -15.55
N GLU A 85 -5.93 -15.53 -16.36
CA GLU A 85 -4.62 -16.19 -16.45
C GLU A 85 -3.50 -15.21 -16.80
N ASN A 86 -3.76 -14.26 -17.69
CA ASN A 86 -2.81 -13.19 -18.03
C ASN A 86 -2.48 -12.31 -16.81
N CYS A 87 -3.49 -11.92 -16.03
CA CYS A 87 -3.24 -11.13 -14.83
C CYS A 87 -2.49 -11.93 -13.76
N ALA A 88 -2.83 -13.21 -13.57
CA ALA A 88 -2.08 -14.10 -12.67
C ALA A 88 -0.62 -14.27 -13.11
N ALA A 89 -0.35 -14.40 -14.41
CA ALA A 89 1.00 -14.49 -14.95
C ALA A 89 1.80 -13.19 -14.74
N GLN A 90 1.18 -12.02 -14.90
CA GLN A 90 1.82 -10.74 -14.60
C GLN A 90 2.20 -10.63 -13.12
N ILE A 91 1.29 -11.02 -12.21
CA ILE A 91 1.58 -11.05 -10.77
C ILE A 91 2.74 -12.01 -10.49
N ALA A 92 2.76 -13.20 -11.10
CA ALA A 92 3.84 -14.16 -10.94
C ALA A 92 5.21 -13.62 -11.43
N GLU A 93 5.25 -12.92 -12.56
CA GLU A 93 6.49 -12.27 -13.04
C GLU A 93 6.95 -11.19 -12.07
N GLU A 94 6.05 -10.33 -11.57
CA GLU A 94 6.43 -9.27 -10.62
C GLU A 94 7.00 -9.86 -9.31
N LYS A 95 6.47 -11.02 -8.86
CA LYS A 95 7.01 -11.77 -7.72
C LYS A 95 8.39 -12.38 -8.01
N ALA A 96 8.58 -12.95 -9.20
CA ALA A 96 9.87 -13.50 -9.62
C ALA A 96 10.93 -12.40 -9.71
N ARG A 97 10.55 -11.22 -10.20
CA ARG A 97 11.43 -10.03 -10.22
C ARG A 97 11.87 -9.63 -8.83
N GLU A 98 10.94 -9.55 -7.88
CA GLU A 98 11.25 -9.23 -6.48
C GLU A 98 12.25 -10.24 -5.90
N ALA A 99 12.03 -11.54 -6.11
CA ALA A 99 12.92 -12.60 -5.65
C ALA A 99 14.34 -12.49 -6.25
N ASP A 100 14.46 -12.02 -7.49
CA ASP A 100 15.73 -11.79 -8.19
C ASP A 100 16.39 -10.43 -7.85
N GLY A 101 15.77 -9.61 -7.00
CA GLY A 101 16.22 -8.23 -6.74
C GLY A 101 16.04 -7.28 -7.92
N ARG A 102 15.22 -7.66 -8.92
CA ARG A 102 14.81 -6.83 -10.04
C ARG A 102 13.65 -5.92 -9.63
N LYS A 103 13.58 -4.74 -10.24
CA LYS A 103 12.50 -3.78 -9.99
C LYS A 103 11.14 -4.37 -10.39
N ASN A 104 10.17 -4.28 -9.48
CA ASN A 104 8.76 -4.59 -9.70
C ASN A 104 7.91 -3.31 -9.57
N TYR A 105 6.59 -3.41 -9.61
CA TYR A 105 5.68 -2.26 -9.41
C TYR A 105 5.68 -1.65 -7.99
N GLY A 106 6.67 -1.96 -7.14
CA GLY A 106 6.72 -1.57 -5.73
C GLY A 106 5.84 -2.45 -4.85
N TRP A 107 5.46 -3.63 -5.35
CA TRP A 107 4.70 -4.60 -4.58
C TRP A 107 5.66 -5.30 -3.63
N LYS A 108 5.19 -5.57 -2.42
CA LYS A 108 5.90 -6.37 -1.45
C LYS A 108 5.00 -7.52 -1.05
N GLU A 109 5.51 -8.74 -1.16
CA GLU A 109 4.81 -9.89 -0.62
C GLU A 109 5.11 -10.04 0.87
N GLU A 110 4.07 -9.96 1.69
CA GLU A 110 4.15 -10.29 3.11
C GLU A 110 3.22 -11.48 3.40
N HIS A 111 3.80 -12.56 3.89
CA HIS A 111 3.03 -13.72 4.33
C HIS A 111 2.59 -13.51 5.78
N GLY A 112 1.29 -13.27 5.98
CA GLY A 112 0.69 -13.38 7.31
C GLY A 112 0.64 -14.82 7.79
N LEU A 113 0.53 -15.02 9.11
CA LEU A 113 0.16 -16.30 9.69
C LEU A 113 -1.33 -16.55 9.39
N LEU A 114 -1.62 -17.25 8.30
CA LEU A 114 -2.96 -17.71 7.98
C LEU A 114 -3.28 -18.94 8.82
N THR A 115 -4.19 -18.80 9.78
CA THR A 115 -4.80 -19.96 10.44
C THR A 115 -5.95 -20.44 9.56
N VAL A 116 -5.85 -21.66 9.03
CA VAL A 116 -6.99 -22.30 8.35
C VAL A 116 -8.09 -22.50 9.39
N VAL A 117 -9.26 -21.90 9.16
CA VAL A 117 -10.46 -22.22 9.93
C VAL A 117 -11.08 -23.45 9.30
N GLU A 118 -11.02 -24.60 9.98
CA GLU A 118 -11.78 -25.77 9.56
C GLU A 118 -13.29 -25.47 9.63
N GLY A 119 -13.98 -25.41 8.49
CA GLY A 119 -15.41 -25.11 8.49
C GLY A 119 -16.04 -24.76 7.14
N GLY A 120 -15.65 -25.42 6.05
CA GLY A 120 -16.26 -25.22 4.74
C GLY A 120 -16.36 -26.51 3.95
N ASP A 121 -17.22 -27.42 4.41
CA ASP A 121 -17.75 -28.51 3.58
C ASP A 121 -18.62 -27.86 2.49
N PHE A 122 -18.03 -27.58 1.33
CA PHE A 122 -18.79 -27.28 0.12
C PHE A 122 -19.11 -28.62 -0.55
N GLY A 123 -20.07 -29.34 0.04
CA GLY A 123 -20.66 -30.50 -0.60
C GLY A 123 -21.34 -30.11 -1.90
N ASP A 124 -20.86 -30.66 -3.02
CA ASP A 124 -21.59 -31.58 -3.90
C ASP A 124 -20.60 -32.37 -4.78
#